data_AF-K0RHX9-F1
#
_entry.id   AF-K0RHX9-F1
#
_cell.length_a   1.000
_cell.length_b   1.000
_cell.length_c   1.000
_cell.angle_alpha   90.00
_cell.angle_beta   90.00
_cell.angle_gamma   90.00
#
_symmetry.space_group_name_H-M   'P 1'
#
loop_
_entity.id
_entity.type
_entity.pdbx_description
1 polymer ?
#
loop_
_entity_poly.entity_id
_entity_poly.type
_entity_poly.pdbx_seq_one_letter_code
_entity_poly.pdbx_strand_id
1 'polypeptide(L)'
;HGILGLVKDVPRAIELWTEAAELGSLDAHFLVGHAYYRGKVVEEDKPRGIRLWQQAAMKGHVASRHMIGFVEAMNGNHQLAVQHLMISAKMGDQGSLNVIKDLFKAGHATKPQYAEALLGYRDAMEEMKTPLREEAKRLRSPGRNTIVSRVYEPLVTRWGMAGGQALAANRGQKETAKMSRMGKLT
;
A
#
# COMPACT_ATOMS: atom_id res chain seq x y z
N HIS A 1 -31.60 -15.31 -8.70
CA HIS A 1 -31.51 -14.00 -9.38
C HIS A 1 -30.51 -13.11 -8.65
N GLY A 2 -29.81 -12.23 -9.37
CA GLY A 2 -28.96 -11.19 -8.76
C GLY A 2 -29.81 -10.09 -8.11
N ILE A 3 -29.15 -9.16 -7.39
CA ILE A 3 -29.79 -8.05 -6.66
C ILE A 3 -30.59 -7.11 -7.59
N LEU A 4 -30.33 -7.17 -8.90
CA LEU A 4 -30.99 -6.40 -9.96
C LEU A 4 -31.96 -7.25 -10.81
N GLY A 5 -32.34 -8.45 -10.37
CA GLY A 5 -33.24 -9.34 -11.11
C GLY A 5 -32.62 -10.08 -12.30
N LEU A 6 -31.34 -9.83 -12.63
CA LEU A 6 -30.61 -10.54 -13.67
C LEU A 6 -30.45 -12.04 -13.35
N VAL A 7 -30.53 -12.88 -14.38
CA VAL A 7 -30.20 -14.30 -14.29
C VAL A 7 -28.73 -14.42 -13.87
N LYS A 8 -28.47 -15.29 -12.89
CA LYS A 8 -27.11 -15.48 -12.38
C LYS A 8 -26.34 -16.36 -13.36
N ASP A 9 -25.56 -15.74 -14.23
CA ASP A 9 -24.66 -16.44 -15.14
C ASP A 9 -23.25 -16.46 -14.53
N VAL A 10 -22.94 -17.57 -13.86
CA VAL A 10 -21.68 -17.72 -13.13
C VAL A 10 -20.50 -18.02 -14.05
N PRO A 11 -20.63 -18.88 -15.09
CA PRO A 11 -19.58 -19.04 -16.10
C PRO A 11 -19.19 -17.72 -16.76
N ARG A 12 -20.17 -16.91 -17.19
CA ARG A 12 -19.88 -15.61 -17.82
C ARG A 12 -19.18 -14.64 -16.87
N ALA A 13 -19.52 -14.66 -15.58
CA ALA A 13 -18.82 -13.85 -14.59
C ALA A 13 -17.33 -14.25 -14.46
N ILE A 14 -17.01 -15.53 -14.54
CA ILE A 14 -15.62 -16.02 -14.44
C ILE A 14 -14.82 -15.61 -15.67
N GLU A 15 -15.40 -15.71 -16.87
CA GLU A 15 -14.76 -15.21 -18.10
C GLU A 15 -14.40 -13.72 -17.95
N LEU A 16 -15.39 -12.89 -17.57
CA LEU A 16 -15.19 -11.44 -17.41
C LEU A 16 -14.19 -11.11 -16.30
N TRP A 17 -14.18 -11.84 -15.18
CA TRP A 17 -13.18 -11.63 -14.14
C TRP A 17 -11.80 -12.12 -14.58
N THR A 18 -11.71 -13.16 -15.41
CA THR A 18 -10.42 -13.63 -15.94
C THR A 18 -9.83 -12.59 -16.89
N GLU A 19 -10.62 -12.08 -17.82
CA GLU A 19 -10.22 -10.98 -18.72
C GLU A 19 -9.80 -9.74 -17.91
N ALA A 20 -10.58 -9.34 -16.91
CA ALA A 20 -10.24 -8.20 -16.06
C ALA A 20 -8.96 -8.44 -15.23
N ALA A 21 -8.72 -9.68 -14.80
CA ALA A 21 -7.49 -10.04 -14.09
C ALA A 21 -6.28 -9.96 -15.03
N GLU A 22 -6.39 -10.41 -16.28
CA GLU A 22 -5.34 -10.25 -17.31
C GLU A 22 -5.03 -8.78 -17.57
N LEU A 23 -6.04 -7.91 -17.52
CA LEU A 23 -5.87 -6.45 -17.59
C LEU A 23 -5.33 -5.81 -16.30
N GLY A 24 -5.04 -6.61 -15.26
CA GLY A 24 -4.40 -6.17 -14.03
C GLY A 24 -5.33 -5.78 -12.89
N SER A 25 -6.64 -6.00 -13.01
CA SER A 25 -7.59 -5.71 -11.91
C SER A 25 -7.33 -6.60 -10.71
N LEU A 26 -7.04 -5.99 -9.55
CA LEU A 26 -6.78 -6.70 -8.30
C LEU A 26 -8.05 -7.34 -7.73
N ASP A 27 -9.18 -6.65 -7.86
CA ASP A 27 -10.50 -7.19 -7.47
C ASP A 27 -10.83 -8.42 -8.31
N ALA A 28 -10.51 -8.40 -9.60
CA ALA A 28 -10.73 -9.54 -10.47
C ALA A 28 -9.81 -10.72 -10.10
N HIS A 29 -8.51 -10.48 -9.84
CA HIS A 29 -7.62 -11.51 -9.30
C HIS A 29 -8.17 -12.11 -8.00
N PHE A 30 -8.73 -11.29 -7.11
CA PHE A 30 -9.36 -11.74 -5.88
C PHE A 30 -10.58 -12.65 -6.15
N LEU A 31 -11.47 -12.24 -7.03
CA LEU A 31 -12.70 -12.98 -7.36
C LEU A 31 -12.40 -14.30 -8.06
N VAL A 32 -11.48 -14.30 -9.03
CA VAL A 32 -11.02 -15.53 -9.71
C VAL A 32 -10.34 -16.46 -8.70
N GLY A 33 -9.46 -15.92 -7.83
CA GLY A 33 -8.82 -16.71 -6.78
C GLY A 33 -9.82 -17.36 -5.84
N HIS A 34 -10.86 -16.62 -5.46
CA HIS A 34 -11.94 -17.10 -4.62
C HIS A 34 -12.82 -18.15 -5.32
N ALA A 35 -13.03 -18.02 -6.64
CA ALA A 35 -13.75 -19.03 -7.42
C ALA A 35 -13.00 -20.38 -7.44
N TYR A 36 -11.70 -20.38 -7.71
CA TYR A 36 -10.85 -21.58 -7.67
C TYR A 36 -10.76 -22.18 -6.27
N TYR A 37 -10.69 -21.35 -5.23
CA TYR A 37 -10.59 -21.83 -3.84
C TYR A 37 -11.85 -22.55 -3.35
N ARG A 38 -13.06 -22.09 -3.76
CA ARG A 38 -14.32 -22.69 -3.29
C ARG A 38 -14.84 -23.83 -4.16
N GLY A 39 -14.31 -24.02 -5.37
CA GLY A 39 -14.70 -25.12 -6.26
C GLY A 39 -16.17 -25.14 -6.71
N LYS A 40 -16.92 -24.05 -6.51
CA LYS A 40 -18.39 -24.05 -6.69
C LYS A 40 -18.84 -23.93 -8.15
N VAL A 41 -17.94 -23.62 -9.07
CA VAL A 41 -18.27 -23.19 -10.45
C VAL A 41 -17.17 -23.58 -11.44
N VAL A 42 -15.92 -23.47 -11.01
CA VAL A 42 -14.75 -24.05 -11.64
C VAL A 42 -14.30 -25.25 -10.81
N GLU A 43 -13.59 -26.18 -11.43
CA GLU A 43 -12.91 -27.25 -10.71
C GLU A 43 -12.07 -26.67 -9.56
N GLU A 44 -12.17 -27.29 -8.38
CA GLU A 44 -11.50 -26.79 -7.20
C GLU A 44 -9.98 -26.89 -7.39
N ASP A 45 -9.30 -25.74 -7.30
CA ASP A 45 -7.85 -25.66 -7.28
C ASP A 45 -7.46 -24.62 -6.22
N LYS A 46 -7.50 -25.05 -4.96
CA LYS A 46 -7.11 -24.22 -3.82
C LYS A 46 -5.70 -23.62 -3.98
N PRO A 47 -4.66 -24.38 -4.38
CA PRO A 47 -3.34 -23.80 -4.63
C PRO A 47 -3.35 -22.67 -5.66
N ARG A 48 -4.07 -22.83 -6.78
CA ARG A 48 -4.19 -21.76 -7.78
C ARG A 48 -4.95 -20.56 -7.24
N GLY A 49 -6.02 -20.78 -6.48
CA GLY A 49 -6.76 -19.71 -5.81
C GLY A 49 -5.88 -18.87 -4.88
N ILE A 50 -5.07 -19.55 -4.06
CA ILE A 50 -4.13 -18.91 -3.14
C ILE A 50 -3.05 -18.12 -3.91
N ARG A 51 -2.51 -18.66 -5.01
CA ARG A 51 -1.53 -17.94 -5.84
C ARG A 51 -2.09 -16.63 -6.41
N LEU A 52 -3.34 -16.64 -6.87
CA LEU A 52 -4.00 -15.42 -7.37
C LEU A 52 -4.20 -14.40 -6.26
N TRP A 53 -4.57 -14.83 -5.05
CA TRP A 53 -4.62 -13.95 -3.89
C TRP A 53 -3.25 -13.41 -3.52
N GLN A 54 -2.19 -14.21 -3.57
CA GLN A 54 -0.83 -13.75 -3.28
C GLN A 54 -0.40 -12.66 -4.25
N GLN A 55 -0.65 -12.84 -5.55
CA GLN A 55 -0.35 -11.83 -6.58
C GLN A 55 -1.09 -10.51 -6.31
N ALA A 56 -2.37 -10.57 -5.99
CA ALA A 56 -3.16 -9.38 -5.65
C ALA A 56 -2.69 -8.74 -4.34
N ALA A 57 -2.41 -9.54 -3.32
CA ALA A 57 -1.95 -9.08 -2.01
C ALA A 57 -0.58 -8.40 -2.10
N MET A 58 0.34 -8.91 -2.93
CA MET A 58 1.65 -8.28 -3.19
C MET A 58 1.49 -6.87 -3.78
N LYS A 59 0.43 -6.63 -4.54
CA LYS A 59 0.08 -5.31 -5.10
C LYS A 59 -0.77 -4.45 -4.14
N GLY A 60 -0.92 -4.86 -2.88
CA GLY A 60 -1.64 -4.12 -1.85
C GLY A 60 -3.14 -4.42 -1.74
N HIS A 61 -3.65 -5.46 -2.42
CA HIS A 61 -5.06 -5.82 -2.31
C HIS A 61 -5.41 -6.36 -0.92
N VAL A 62 -6.15 -5.56 -0.16
CA VAL A 62 -6.44 -5.81 1.27
C VAL A 62 -7.25 -7.10 1.47
N ALA A 63 -8.32 -7.30 0.70
CA ALA A 63 -9.19 -8.46 0.84
C ALA A 63 -8.48 -9.77 0.47
N SER A 64 -7.58 -9.77 -0.51
CA SER A 64 -6.76 -10.95 -0.84
C SER A 64 -5.81 -11.29 0.30
N ARG A 65 -5.19 -10.28 0.92
CA ARG A 65 -4.29 -10.49 2.05
C ARG A 65 -5.03 -11.03 3.28
N HIS A 66 -6.25 -10.52 3.52
CA HIS A 66 -7.16 -11.07 4.54
C HIS A 66 -7.49 -12.54 4.28
N MET A 67 -7.85 -12.92 3.04
CA MET A 67 -8.16 -14.32 2.70
C MET A 67 -6.98 -15.26 2.94
N ILE A 68 -5.76 -14.86 2.56
CA ILE A 68 -4.56 -15.66 2.84
C ILE A 68 -4.42 -15.87 4.36
N GLY A 69 -4.49 -14.80 5.15
CA GLY A 69 -4.41 -14.90 6.60
C GLY A 69 -5.49 -15.78 7.22
N PHE A 70 -6.72 -15.73 6.70
CA PHE A 70 -7.81 -16.59 7.12
C PHE A 70 -7.55 -18.07 6.78
N VAL A 71 -7.04 -18.37 5.59
CA VAL A 71 -6.67 -19.73 5.20
C VAL A 71 -5.53 -20.27 6.06
N GLU A 72 -4.50 -19.48 6.31
CA GLU A 72 -3.40 -19.88 7.21
C GLU A 72 -3.92 -20.16 8.63
N ALA A 73 -4.88 -19.37 9.13
CA ALA A 73 -5.49 -19.61 10.43
C ALA A 73 -6.24 -20.96 10.48
N MET A 74 -7.01 -21.27 9.43
CA MET A 74 -7.72 -22.55 9.31
C MET A 74 -6.77 -23.75 9.20
N ASN A 75 -5.62 -23.57 8.56
CA ASN A 75 -4.59 -24.60 8.41
C ASN A 75 -3.75 -24.81 9.68
N GLY A 76 -4.00 -24.05 10.76
CA GLY A 76 -3.21 -24.10 12.00
C GLY A 76 -1.91 -23.30 11.96
N ASN A 77 -1.62 -22.61 10.86
CA ASN A 77 -0.43 -21.77 10.68
C ASN A 77 -0.65 -20.39 11.33
N HIS A 78 -0.97 -20.37 12.63
CA HIS A 78 -1.43 -19.17 13.31
C HIS A 78 -0.42 -18.02 13.30
N GLN A 79 0.88 -18.31 13.32
CA GLN A 79 1.91 -17.27 13.23
C GLN A 79 1.87 -16.53 11.89
N LEU A 80 1.80 -17.27 10.77
CA LEU A 80 1.67 -16.71 9.43
C LEU A 80 0.32 -16.00 9.26
N ALA A 81 -0.74 -16.58 9.82
CA ALA A 81 -2.06 -15.97 9.82
C ALA A 81 -2.03 -14.59 10.46
N VAL A 82 -1.48 -14.47 11.67
CA VAL A 82 -1.36 -13.18 12.36
C VAL A 82 -0.56 -12.20 11.51
N GLN A 83 0.56 -12.60 10.89
CA GLN A 83 1.34 -11.70 10.03
C GLN A 83 0.52 -11.14 8.87
N HIS A 84 -0.17 -11.98 8.10
CA HIS A 84 -1.01 -11.55 6.98
C HIS A 84 -2.14 -10.62 7.44
N LEU A 85 -2.85 -11.02 8.50
CA LEU A 85 -3.99 -10.28 9.04
C LEU A 85 -3.57 -8.94 9.65
N MET A 86 -2.38 -8.86 10.24
CA MET A 86 -1.89 -7.61 10.85
C MET A 86 -1.65 -6.55 9.78
N ILE A 87 -1.15 -6.96 8.62
CA ILE A 87 -0.93 -6.06 7.50
C ILE A 87 -2.27 -5.58 6.91
N SER A 88 -3.26 -6.45 6.73
CA SER A 88 -4.59 -6.02 6.25
C SER A 88 -5.34 -5.17 7.28
N ALA A 89 -5.24 -5.48 8.58
CA ALA A 89 -5.80 -4.64 9.64
C ALA A 89 -5.18 -3.23 9.66
N LYS A 90 -3.87 -3.12 9.49
CA LYS A 90 -3.14 -1.84 9.32
C LYS A 90 -3.53 -1.07 8.05
N MET A 91 -4.17 -1.72 7.08
CA MET A 91 -4.76 -1.07 5.90
C MET A 91 -6.25 -0.73 6.09
N GLY A 92 -6.79 -0.91 7.30
CA GLY A 92 -8.18 -0.58 7.63
C GLY A 92 -9.19 -1.70 7.41
N ASP A 93 -8.76 -2.97 7.30
CA ASP A 93 -9.69 -4.09 7.22
C ASP A 93 -10.16 -4.58 8.59
N GLN A 94 -11.42 -4.30 8.91
CA GLN A 94 -12.05 -4.71 10.15
C GLN A 94 -12.20 -6.24 10.25
N GLY A 95 -12.37 -6.93 9.12
CA GLY A 95 -12.47 -8.40 9.08
C GLY A 95 -11.22 -9.05 9.66
N SER A 96 -10.04 -8.59 9.23
CA SER A 96 -8.76 -9.07 9.73
C SER A 96 -8.55 -8.80 11.21
N LEU A 97 -8.95 -7.62 11.69
CA LEU A 97 -8.89 -7.29 13.11
C LEU A 97 -9.75 -8.25 13.95
N ASN A 98 -10.93 -8.61 13.46
CA ASN A 98 -11.81 -9.58 14.12
C ASN A 98 -11.17 -10.97 14.18
N VAL A 99 -10.53 -11.42 13.10
CA VAL A 99 -9.83 -12.72 13.10
C VAL A 99 -8.65 -12.71 14.08
N ILE A 100 -7.87 -11.63 14.16
CA ILE A 100 -6.78 -11.52 15.16
C ILE A 100 -7.34 -11.56 16.58
N LYS A 101 -8.48 -10.90 16.82
CA LYS A 101 -9.17 -10.96 18.12
C LYS A 101 -9.57 -12.40 18.48
N ASP A 102 -10.06 -13.16 17.52
CA ASP A 102 -10.44 -14.56 17.75
C ASP A 102 -9.21 -15.45 17.98
N LEU A 103 -8.13 -15.23 17.23
CA LEU A 103 -6.83 -15.89 17.49
C LEU A 103 -6.26 -15.55 18.87
N PHE A 104 -6.43 -14.31 19.33
CA PHE A 104 -6.02 -13.88 20.67
C PHE A 104 -6.83 -14.59 21.76
N LYS A 105 -8.17 -14.65 21.62
CA LYS A 105 -9.04 -15.36 22.55
C LYS A 105 -8.73 -16.85 22.62
N ALA A 106 -8.36 -17.46 21.49
CA ALA A 106 -7.93 -18.84 21.41
C ALA A 106 -6.50 -19.09 21.94
N GLY A 107 -5.76 -18.04 22.31
CA GLY A 107 -4.39 -18.13 22.81
C GLY A 107 -3.32 -18.28 21.73
N HIS A 108 -3.68 -18.18 20.45
CA HIS A 108 -2.75 -18.29 19.32
C HIS A 108 -2.08 -16.96 18.94
N ALA A 109 -2.71 -15.82 19.27
CA ALA A 109 -2.09 -14.50 19.16
C ALA A 109 -1.76 -13.94 20.54
N THR A 110 -0.66 -13.20 20.62
CA THR A 110 -0.19 -12.57 21.86
C THR A 110 -0.90 -11.23 22.12
N LYS A 111 -0.93 -10.81 23.40
CA LYS A 111 -1.49 -9.50 23.78
C LYS A 111 -0.84 -8.32 23.02
N PRO A 112 0.50 -8.27 22.85
CA PRO A 112 1.13 -7.24 22.03
C PRO A 112 0.66 -7.24 20.58
N GLN A 113 0.57 -8.41 19.93
CA GLN A 113 0.10 -8.50 18.53
C GLN A 113 -1.33 -7.98 18.36
N TYR A 114 -2.23 -8.31 19.30
CA TYR A 114 -3.60 -7.81 19.24
C TYR A 114 -3.67 -6.29 19.48
N ALA A 115 -2.89 -5.77 20.44
CA ALA A 115 -2.80 -4.34 20.69
C ALA A 115 -2.24 -3.57 19.47
N GLU A 116 -1.22 -4.11 18.83
CA GLU A 116 -0.63 -3.57 17.61
C GLU A 116 -1.63 -3.54 16.45
N ALA A 117 -2.42 -4.61 16.27
CA ALA A 117 -3.47 -4.65 15.25
C ALA A 117 -4.55 -3.57 15.47
N LEU A 118 -4.95 -3.35 16.73
CA LEU A 118 -5.93 -2.30 17.09
C LEU A 118 -5.39 -0.89 16.82
N LEU A 119 -4.12 -0.65 17.18
CA LEU A 119 -3.46 0.64 16.92
C LEU A 119 -3.35 0.89 15.42
N GLY A 120 -2.83 -0.09 14.67
CA GLY A 120 -2.70 0.02 13.22
C GLY A 120 -4.02 0.27 12.50
N TYR A 121 -5.09 -0.40 12.91
CA TYR A 121 -6.42 -0.17 12.36
C TYR A 121 -6.94 1.25 12.68
N ARG A 122 -6.73 1.72 13.92
CA ARG A 122 -7.09 3.09 14.31
C ARG A 122 -6.34 4.12 13.47
N ASP A 123 -5.03 3.96 13.31
CA ASP A 123 -4.20 4.88 12.54
C ASP A 123 -4.69 4.95 11.08
N ALA A 124 -4.99 3.80 10.46
CA ALA A 124 -5.59 3.74 9.13
C ALA A 124 -6.93 4.49 9.04
N MET A 125 -7.78 4.36 10.05
CA MET A 125 -9.07 5.07 10.12
C MET A 125 -8.91 6.58 10.32
N GLU A 126 -7.93 7.01 11.11
CA GLU A 126 -7.65 8.42 11.32
C GLU A 126 -7.01 9.05 10.07
N GLU A 127 -6.09 8.37 9.39
CA GLU A 127 -5.56 8.81 8.09
C GLU A 127 -6.67 9.04 7.05
N MET A 128 -7.69 8.16 7.04
CA MET A 128 -8.86 8.31 6.17
C MET A 128 -9.72 9.55 6.49
N LYS A 129 -9.60 10.13 7.69
CA LYS A 129 -10.32 11.33 8.14
C LYS A 129 -9.47 12.61 8.15
N THR A 130 -8.19 12.54 7.81
CA THR A 130 -7.28 13.69 7.93
C THR A 130 -7.75 14.92 7.14
N PRO A 131 -7.50 16.15 7.65
CA PRO A 131 -7.84 17.40 6.96
C PRO A 131 -7.30 17.46 5.53
N LEU A 132 -6.11 16.92 5.28
CA LEU A 132 -5.51 16.83 3.93
C LEU A 132 -6.35 15.98 2.98
N ARG A 133 -6.91 14.86 3.46
CA ARG A 133 -7.79 14.01 2.66
C ARG A 133 -9.17 14.63 2.48
N GLU A 134 -9.69 15.31 3.49
CA GLU A 134 -10.93 16.09 3.39
C GLU A 134 -10.77 17.27 2.43
N GLU A 135 -9.64 17.96 2.45
CA GLU A 135 -9.28 19.03 1.52
C GLU A 135 -9.09 18.50 0.10
N ALA A 136 -8.40 17.38 -0.09
CA ALA A 136 -8.30 16.70 -1.39
C ALA A 136 -9.67 16.27 -1.94
N LYS A 137 -10.59 15.79 -1.09
CA LYS A 137 -11.97 15.47 -1.47
C LYS A 137 -12.75 16.73 -1.91
N ARG A 138 -12.58 17.85 -1.20
CA ARG A 138 -13.16 19.15 -1.56
C ARG A 138 -12.64 19.65 -2.91
N LEU A 139 -11.33 19.52 -3.17
CA LEU A 139 -10.72 19.88 -4.44
C LEU A 139 -11.17 18.99 -5.61
N ARG A 140 -11.38 17.69 -5.36
CA ARG A 140 -11.80 16.71 -6.39
C ARG A 140 -13.27 16.83 -6.80
N SER A 141 -14.12 17.43 -5.96
CA SER A 141 -15.54 17.65 -6.24
C SER A 141 -15.82 19.14 -6.34
N PRO A 142 -15.52 19.81 -7.48
CA PRO A 142 -15.89 21.20 -7.65
C PRO A 142 -17.41 21.32 -7.77
N GLY A 143 -18.06 21.46 -6.61
CA GLY A 143 -19.35 22.12 -6.53
C GLY A 143 -19.17 23.54 -7.06
N ARG A 144 -19.98 23.89 -8.05
CA ARG A 144 -20.11 25.23 -8.65
C ARG A 144 -19.89 26.34 -7.61
N ASN A 145 -19.01 27.29 -7.94
CA ASN A 145 -18.56 28.44 -7.16
C ASN A 145 -17.50 28.19 -6.08
N THR A 146 -16.23 28.33 -6.44
CA THR A 146 -15.42 29.46 -5.93
C THR A 146 -14.14 29.63 -6.74
N ILE A 147 -13.72 30.89 -6.83
CA ILE A 147 -12.81 31.48 -7.80
C ILE A 147 -11.39 30.92 -7.66
N VAL A 148 -10.85 30.43 -8.79
CA VAL A 148 -9.43 30.18 -8.98
C VAL A 148 -8.69 31.52 -8.92
N SER A 149 -8.14 31.90 -7.76
CA SER A 149 -6.99 32.81 -7.70
C SER A 149 -6.44 32.92 -6.28
N ARG A 150 -5.11 32.83 -6.16
CA ARG A 150 -4.27 33.01 -4.96
C ARG A 150 -4.50 31.94 -3.89
N VAL A 151 -3.57 31.04 -3.60
CA VAL A 151 -2.19 31.33 -3.19
C VAL A 151 -1.28 30.14 -3.55
N TYR A 152 -0.28 30.38 -4.39
CA TYR A 152 0.94 29.57 -4.44
C TYR A 152 2.10 30.56 -4.65
N GLU A 153 2.58 31.17 -3.57
CA GLU A 153 3.87 31.87 -3.56
C GLU A 153 4.94 30.88 -3.06
N PRO A 154 5.99 30.58 -3.84
CA PRO A 154 7.12 29.79 -3.34
C PRO A 154 8.03 30.66 -2.46
N LEU A 155 8.40 30.11 -1.30
CA LEU A 155 9.35 30.62 -0.33
C LEU A 155 10.76 30.83 -0.92
N VAL A 156 11.00 31.98 -1.56
CA VAL A 156 12.33 32.50 -1.86
C VAL A 156 12.39 33.96 -1.45
N THR A 157 12.75 34.21 -0.17
CA THR A 157 13.59 35.31 0.35
C THR A 157 13.27 35.61 1.81
N ARG A 158 13.91 34.86 2.71
CA ARG A 158 14.21 35.33 4.07
C ARG A 158 15.68 35.07 4.38
N TRP A 159 16.55 35.69 3.59
CA TRP A 159 17.94 35.99 3.96
C TRP A 159 18.07 37.51 3.95
N GLY A 160 17.85 38.10 5.13
CA GLY A 160 18.14 39.49 5.39
C GLY A 160 19.59 39.64 5.82
N MET A 161 20.31 40.48 5.08
CA MET A 161 21.33 41.41 5.59
C MET A 161 22.43 40.87 6.51
N ALA A 162 23.58 40.57 5.92
CA ALA A 162 24.87 40.88 6.54
C ALA A 162 25.96 41.03 5.47
N GLY A 163 26.59 42.21 5.43
CA GLY A 163 27.99 42.38 5.02
C GLY A 163 28.27 42.53 3.52
N GLY A 164 28.28 43.77 3.05
CA GLY A 164 28.94 44.12 1.79
C GLY A 164 30.48 44.11 1.89
N GLN A 165 31.08 44.01 0.70
CA GLN A 165 32.44 44.42 0.31
C GLN A 165 33.65 43.65 0.89
N ALA A 166 34.16 42.71 0.10
CA ALA A 166 35.60 42.49 -0.14
C ALA A 166 35.73 41.67 -1.44
N LEU A 167 35.91 42.35 -2.58
CA LEU A 167 37.19 42.53 -3.27
C LEU A 167 37.84 41.23 -3.77
N ALA A 168 37.94 41.19 -5.10
CA ALA A 168 38.64 40.24 -5.95
C ALA A 168 40.01 39.79 -5.44
N ALA A 169 40.30 38.50 -5.56
CA ALA A 169 41.60 37.96 -6.02
C ALA A 169 41.53 36.43 -6.13
N ASN A 170 42.31 35.88 -7.07
CA ASN A 170 42.62 34.45 -7.25
C ASN A 170 41.61 33.55 -7.97
N ARG A 171 41.37 33.87 -9.25
CA ARG A 171 41.50 32.84 -10.29
C ARG A 171 42.96 32.84 -10.76
N GLY A 172 43.61 31.68 -10.69
CA GLY A 172 44.80 31.39 -11.50
C GLY A 172 46.11 31.31 -10.74
N GLN A 173 46.39 30.15 -10.16
CA GLN A 173 47.74 29.56 -10.05
C GLN A 173 47.53 28.06 -9.80
N LYS A 174 47.60 27.25 -10.84
CA LYS A 174 48.82 26.53 -11.28
C LYS A 174 49.27 25.50 -10.24
N GLU A 175 48.63 24.34 -10.24
CA GLU A 175 49.28 23.08 -9.83
C GLU A 175 48.90 21.96 -10.80
N THR A 176 49.46 22.05 -12.01
CA THR A 176 49.80 20.86 -12.79
C THR A 176 51.19 21.09 -13.38
N ALA A 177 52.07 20.12 -13.12
CA ALA A 177 53.36 19.88 -13.76
C ALA A 177 54.53 20.82 -13.42
N LYS A 178 55.29 20.41 -12.40
CA LYS A 178 56.74 20.27 -12.58
C LYS A 178 57.24 19.01 -11.86
N MET A 179 57.05 17.87 -12.54
CA MET A 179 58.10 16.86 -12.56
C MET A 179 59.36 17.54 -13.08
N SER A 180 60.24 17.95 -12.16
CA SER A 180 61.64 18.24 -12.45
C SER A 180 62.41 18.28 -11.14
N ARG A 181 62.55 17.11 -10.51
CA ARG A 181 63.78 16.67 -9.81
C ARG A 181 63.60 15.24 -9.34
N MET A 182 63.86 14.35 -10.30
CA MET A 182 64.31 13.00 -10.04
C MET A 182 65.80 13.10 -9.66
N GLY A 183 66.22 12.44 -8.58
CA GLY A 183 67.55 11.83 -8.47
C GLY A 183 68.62 12.57 -7.65
N LYS A 184 69.27 11.78 -6.76
CA LYS A 184 70.37 12.03 -5.81
C LYS A 184 69.85 12.34 -4.40
N LEU A 185 69.96 11.49 -3.38
CA LEU A 185 70.75 10.30 -3.06
C LEU A 185 69.81 9.35 -2.28
N THR A 186 69.84 8.01 -2.29
CA THR A 186 70.81 6.94 -2.60
C THR A 186 70.02 5.75 -3.15
#